data_AF-A0A6N3G667-F1
#
_entry.id   AF-A0A6N3G667-F1
#
_cell.length_a   1.000
_cell.length_b   1.000
_cell.length_c   1.000
_cell.angle_alpha   90.00
_cell.angle_beta   90.00
_cell.angle_gamma   90.00
#
_symmetry.space_group_name_H-M   'P 1'
#
loop_
_entity.id
_entity.type
_entity.pdbx_description
1 polymer ?
#
loop_
_entity_poly.entity_id
_entity_poly.type
_entity_poly.pdbx_seq_one_letter_code
_entity_poly.pdbx_strand_id
1 'polypeptide(L)'
;MLNIVIFLNFLSFIYIVVGVDINYPTPLTKKLYITFFISFILSTFINVISYSDPITDYASNFLEVICILCIAFLFYLLKKEKILNKRSDSMFLLFLSTQLIIIINKLYNLIVL
;
A
#
# COMPACT_ATOMS: atom_id res chain seq x y z
N MET A 1 16.76 0.48 -10.25
CA MET A 1 15.81 1.53 -9.83
C MET A 1 14.60 0.98 -9.07
N LEU A 2 13.97 -0.12 -9.51
CA LEU A 2 12.80 -0.71 -8.84
C LEU A 2 13.03 -1.01 -7.34
N ASN A 3 14.20 -1.52 -6.96
CA ASN A 3 14.52 -1.79 -5.54
C ASN A 3 14.47 -0.55 -4.65
N ILE A 4 14.82 0.63 -5.18
CA ILE A 4 14.72 1.90 -4.45
C ILE A 4 13.24 2.27 -4.27
N VAL A 5 12.41 2.05 -5.30
CA VAL A 5 10.96 2.28 -5.23
C VAL A 5 10.31 1.37 -4.19
N ILE A 6 10.67 0.08 -4.15
CA ILE A 6 10.19 -0.89 -3.16
C ILE A 6 10.62 -0.47 -1.75
N PHE A 7 11.87 -0.04 -1.57
CA PHE A 7 12.35 0.45 -0.28
C PHE A 7 11.58 1.70 0.20
N LEU A 8 11.36 2.67 -0.69
CA LEU A 8 10.58 3.88 -0.37
C LEU A 8 9.13 3.55 -0.04
N ASN A 9 8.52 2.61 -0.77
CA ASN A 9 7.18 2.11 -0.49
C ASN A 9 7.10 1.52 0.92
N PHE A 10 8.03 0.62 1.27
CA PHE A 10 8.11 0.03 2.60
C PHE A 10 8.33 1.08 3.70
N LEU A 11 9.17 2.09 3.46
CA LEU A 11 9.41 3.16 4.44
C LEU A 11 8.16 4.01 4.68
N SER A 12 7.42 4.34 3.62
CA SER A 12 6.13 5.02 3.75
C SER A 12 5.07 4.16 4.43
N PHE A 13 5.06 2.85 4.18
CA PHE A 13 4.22 1.91 4.90
C PHE A 13 4.50 1.93 6.41
N ILE A 14 5.77 1.81 6.81
CA ILE A 14 6.16 1.89 8.23
C ILE A 14 5.67 3.20 8.83
N TYR A 15 5.87 4.33 8.14
CA TYR A 15 5.41 5.62 8.64
C TYR A 15 3.88 5.64 8.86
N ILE A 16 3.10 5.18 7.88
CA ILE A 16 1.63 5.15 7.96
C ILE A 16 1.15 4.21 9.07
N VAL A 17 1.84 3.07 9.28
CA VAL A 17 1.50 2.07 10.30
C VAL A 17 1.88 2.50 11.71
N VAL A 18 3.12 2.98 11.89
CA VAL A 18 3.60 3.47 13.18
C VAL A 18 2.84 4.74 13.56
N GLY A 19 2.39 5.51 12.56
CA GLY A 19 1.27 6.43 12.71
C GLY A 19 1.42 7.43 13.84
N VAL A 20 2.65 7.92 14.07
CA VAL A 20 2.98 8.77 15.23
C VAL A 20 2.05 9.99 15.33
N ASP A 21 1.45 10.42 14.22
CA ASP A 21 0.58 11.60 14.14
C ASP A 21 -0.78 11.37 13.43
N ILE A 22 -1.24 10.14 13.22
CA ILE A 22 -2.50 9.88 12.49
C ILE A 22 -3.58 9.37 13.44
N ASN A 23 -4.55 10.24 13.75
CA ASN A 23 -5.75 9.82 14.45
C ASN A 23 -6.72 9.14 13.46
N TYR A 24 -7.15 7.92 13.75
CA TYR A 24 -8.19 7.21 12.99
C TYR A 24 -9.50 7.26 13.79
N PRO A 25 -10.28 8.35 13.74
CA PRO A 25 -11.36 8.59 14.69
C PRO A 25 -12.57 7.69 14.46
N THR A 26 -12.88 7.38 13.20
CA THR A 26 -14.10 6.66 12.84
C THR A 26 -13.88 5.15 12.76
N PRO A 27 -14.89 4.31 13.08
CA PRO A 27 -14.80 2.86 12.89
C PRO A 27 -14.45 2.46 11.45
N LEU A 28 -14.92 3.23 10.47
CA LEU A 28 -14.62 3.01 9.06
C LEU A 28 -13.14 3.24 8.73
N THR A 29 -12.55 4.36 9.16
CA THR A 29 -11.12 4.65 8.93
C THR A 29 -10.22 3.62 9.61
N LYS A 30 -10.57 3.15 10.82
CA LYS A 30 -9.87 2.03 11.49
C LYS A 30 -9.95 0.73 10.69
N LYS A 31 -11.13 0.37 10.18
CA LYS A 31 -11.31 -0.85 9.37
C LYS A 31 -10.49 -0.78 8.08
N LEU A 32 -10.49 0.37 7.40
CA LEU A 32 -9.69 0.57 6.19
C LEU A 32 -8.20 0.49 6.47
N TYR A 33 -7.74 1.09 7.57
CA TYR A 33 -6.36 1.00 8.04
C TYR A 33 -5.93 -0.45 8.32
N ILE A 34 -6.75 -1.22 9.06
CA ILE A 34 -6.47 -2.62 9.36
C ILE A 34 -6.46 -3.47 8.08
N THR A 35 -7.41 -3.24 7.17
CA THR A 35 -7.48 -3.95 5.89
C THR A 35 -6.24 -3.65 5.05
N PHE A 36 -5.86 -2.38 4.94
CA PHE A 36 -4.62 -1.94 4.30
C PHE A 36 -3.39 -2.66 4.88
N PHE A 37 -3.25 -2.66 6.20
CA PHE A 37 -2.12 -3.30 6.89
C PHE A 37 -2.04 -4.80 6.59
N ILE A 38 -3.15 -5.52 6.77
CA ILE A 38 -3.20 -6.97 6.53
C ILE A 38 -2.93 -7.28 5.06
N SER A 39 -3.56 -6.57 4.12
CA SER A 39 -3.35 -6.79 2.68
C SER A 39 -1.91 -6.55 2.26
N PHE A 40 -1.26 -5.50 2.76
CA PHE A 40 0.14 -5.20 2.45
C PHE A 40 1.09 -6.28 2.98
N ILE A 41 0.91 -6.67 4.24
CA ILE A 41 1.75 -7.68 4.89
C ILE A 41 1.57 -9.03 4.20
N LEU A 42 0.32 -9.47 3.94
CA LEU A 42 0.06 -10.72 3.21
C LEU A 42 0.66 -10.70 1.81
N SER A 43 0.51 -9.61 1.06
CA SER A 43 1.12 -9.51 -0.28
C SER A 43 2.64 -9.60 -0.20
N THR A 44 3.26 -8.94 0.77
CA THR A 44 4.71 -8.97 0.97
C THR A 44 5.17 -10.40 1.30
N PHE A 45 4.49 -11.11 2.20
CA PHE A 45 4.82 -12.49 2.52
C PHE A 45 4.68 -13.42 1.31
N ILE A 46 3.61 -13.27 0.52
CA ILE A 46 3.43 -14.04 -0.71
C ILE A 46 4.58 -13.76 -1.69
N ASN A 47 4.89 -12.50 -1.97
CA ASN A 47 6.00 -12.12 -2.84
C ASN A 47 7.37 -12.64 -2.35
N VAL A 48 7.56 -12.89 -1.05
CA VAL A 48 8.80 -13.44 -0.48
C VAL A 48 8.85 -14.97 -0.56
N ILE A 49 7.72 -15.64 -0.35
CA ILE A 49 7.64 -17.11 -0.25
C ILE A 49 7.48 -17.75 -1.64
N SER A 50 6.83 -17.05 -2.57
CA SER A 50 6.43 -17.60 -3.86
C SER A 50 7.61 -17.83 -4.82
N TYR A 51 7.94 -19.11 -5.00
CA TYR A 51 8.66 -19.60 -6.17
C TYR A 51 7.68 -19.72 -7.35
N SER A 52 7.47 -18.63 -8.11
CA SER A 52 6.94 -18.65 -9.48
C SER A 52 5.65 -19.47 -9.72
N ASP A 53 4.77 -19.61 -8.73
CA ASP A 53 3.45 -20.25 -8.94
C ASP A 53 2.42 -19.18 -9.33
N PRO A 54 1.82 -19.27 -10.53
CA PRO A 54 0.90 -18.26 -11.05
C PRO A 54 -0.27 -17.97 -10.10
N ILE A 55 -0.76 -18.97 -9.36
CA ILE A 55 -1.87 -18.76 -8.41
C ILE A 55 -1.47 -17.78 -7.31
N THR A 56 -0.24 -17.90 -6.81
CA THR A 56 0.27 -17.03 -5.76
C THR A 56 0.57 -15.62 -6.29
N ASP A 57 1.00 -15.48 -7.54
CA ASP A 57 1.19 -14.19 -8.20
C ASP A 57 -0.14 -13.44 -8.38
N TYR A 58 -1.21 -14.12 -8.81
CA TYR A 58 -2.55 -13.52 -8.90
C TYR A 58 -3.07 -13.08 -7.53
N ALA A 59 -2.87 -13.91 -6.50
CA ALA A 59 -3.29 -13.57 -5.13
C ALA A 59 -2.54 -12.35 -4.59
N SER A 60 -1.22 -12.25 -4.80
CA SER A 60 -0.43 -11.07 -4.43
C SER A 60 -0.92 -9.82 -5.16
N ASN A 61 -1.11 -9.88 -6.48
CA ASN A 61 -1.60 -8.75 -7.27
C ASN A 61 -2.98 -8.28 -6.81
N PHE A 62 -3.89 -9.21 -6.49
CA PHE A 62 -5.20 -8.87 -5.96
C PHE A 62 -5.12 -8.15 -4.61
N LEU A 63 -4.25 -8.62 -3.70
CA LEU A 63 -4.01 -7.97 -2.42
C LEU A 63 -3.37 -6.58 -2.57
N GLU A 64 -2.49 -6.39 -3.55
CA GLU A 64 -1.89 -5.08 -3.85
C GLU A 64 -2.93 -4.09 -4.37
N VAL A 65 -3.89 -4.53 -5.19
CA VAL A 65 -5.01 -3.70 -5.63
C VAL A 65 -5.90 -3.31 -4.46
N ILE A 66 -6.26 -4.25 -3.58
CA ILE A 66 -7.01 -3.96 -2.35
C ILE A 66 -6.24 -2.94 -1.50
N CYS A 67 -4.92 -3.10 -1.37
CA CYS A 67 -4.05 -2.20 -0.62
C CYS A 67 -4.13 -0.76 -1.15
N ILE A 68 -4.02 -0.56 -2.47
CA ILE A 68 -4.16 0.77 -3.10
C ILE A 68 -5.56 1.36 -2.87
N LEU A 69 -6.61 0.56 -3.04
CA LEU A 69 -7.98 1.05 -2.85
C LEU A 69 -8.21 1.48 -1.38
N CYS A 70 -7.76 0.67 -0.43
CA CYS A 70 -7.88 0.97 0.99
C CYS A 70 -7.11 2.24 1.35
N ILE A 71 -5.86 2.39 0.90
CA ILE A 71 -5.04 3.54 1.25
C ILE A 71 -5.51 4.83 0.57
N ALA A 72 -6.00 4.75 -0.68
CA ALA A 72 -6.60 5.88 -1.38
C ALA A 72 -7.88 6.36 -0.68
N PHE A 73 -8.74 5.43 -0.27
CA PHE A 73 -9.98 5.76 0.42
C PHE A 73 -9.72 6.28 1.84
N LEU A 74 -8.76 5.68 2.56
CA LEU A 74 -8.30 6.16 3.86
C LEU A 74 -7.73 7.58 3.76
N PHE A 75 -6.88 7.84 2.76
CA PHE A 75 -6.34 9.17 2.48
C PHE A 75 -7.44 10.21 2.24
N TYR A 76 -8.41 9.88 1.39
CA TYR A 76 -9.54 10.76 1.08
C TYR A 76 -10.34 11.13 2.34
N LEU A 77 -10.68 10.15 3.18
CA LEU A 77 -11.42 10.39 4.41
C LEU A 77 -10.64 11.25 5.41
N LEU A 78 -9.37 10.91 5.67
CA LEU A 78 -8.54 11.65 6.62
C LEU A 78 -8.25 13.09 6.14
N LYS A 79 -8.12 13.30 4.83
CA LYS A 79 -7.95 14.63 4.23
C LYS A 79 -9.22 15.46 4.34
N LYS A 80 -10.39 14.85 4.11
CA LYS A 80 -11.70 15.50 4.27
C LYS A 80 -11.91 15.97 5.71
N GLU A 81 -11.48 15.17 6.69
CA GLU A 81 -11.57 15.49 8.12
C GLU A 81 -10.46 16.43 8.61
N LYS A 82 -9.54 16.89 7.72
CA LYS A 82 -8.39 17.75 8.04
C LYS A 82 -7.46 17.19 9.13
N ILE A 83 -7.36 15.86 9.20
CA ILE A 83 -6.54 15.16 10.21
C ILE A 83 -5.08 15.07 9.76
N LEU A 84 -4.85 14.98 8.44
CA LEU A 84 -3.51 14.82 7.89
C LEU A 84 -2.71 16.12 8.02
N ASN A 85 -1.57 16.04 8.71
CA ASN A 85 -0.52 17.06 8.62
C ASN A 85 0.24 16.93 7.28
N LYS A 86 1.05 17.92 6.93
CA LYS A 86 1.80 17.95 5.65
C LYS A 86 2.73 16.74 5.47
N ARG A 87 3.30 16.21 6.55
CA ARG A 87 4.20 15.04 6.50
C ARG A 87 3.41 13.77 6.18
N SER A 88 2.32 13.53 6.90
CA SER A 88 1.42 12.41 6.66
C SER A 88 0.82 12.49 5.26
N ASP A 89 0.34 13.66 4.81
CA ASP A 89 -0.16 13.85 3.44
C ASP A 89 0.88 13.42 2.39
N SER A 90 2.14 13.83 2.59
CA SER A 90 3.25 13.45 1.70
C SER A 90 3.54 11.95 1.74
N MET A 91 3.47 11.31 2.91
CA MET A 91 3.75 9.87 3.06
C MET A 91 2.66 9.00 2.44
N PHE A 92 1.39 9.39 2.53
CA PHE A 92 0.29 8.71 1.83
C PHE A 92 0.47 8.79 0.30
N LEU A 93 0.82 9.98 -0.21
CA LEU A 93 1.08 10.16 -1.65
C LEU A 93 2.32 9.38 -2.12
N LEU A 94 3.37 9.34 -1.29
CA LEU A 94 4.58 8.56 -1.59
C LEU A 94 4.27 7.06 -1.61
N PHE A 95 3.48 6.55 -0.67
CA PHE A 95 3.04 5.15 -0.69
C PHE A 95 2.21 4.85 -1.95
N LEU A 96 1.20 5.67 -2.25
CA LEU A 96 0.35 5.50 -3.43
C LEU A 96 1.14 5.48 -4.74
N SER A 97 2.02 6.47 -4.93
CA SER A 97 2.82 6.58 -6.16
C SER A 97 3.80 5.42 -6.32
N THR A 98 4.49 5.02 -5.25
CA THR A 98 5.43 3.90 -5.28
C THR A 98 4.71 2.56 -5.49
N GLN A 99 3.55 2.34 -4.85
CA GLN A 99 2.76 1.12 -5.05
C GLN A 99 2.24 1.02 -6.49
N LEU A 100 1.78 2.15 -7.07
CA LEU A 100 1.37 2.19 -8.48
C LEU A 100 2.52 1.83 -9.42
N ILE A 101 3.72 2.37 -9.20
CA ILE A 101 4.90 2.03 -10.01
C ILE A 101 5.20 0.52 -9.92
N ILE A 102 5.12 -0.06 -8.72
CA ILE A 102 5.35 -1.50 -8.51
C ILE A 102 4.33 -2.33 -9.31
N ILE A 103 3.03 -2.02 -9.20
CA ILE A 103 1.98 -2.74 -9.93
C ILE A 103 2.14 -2.59 -11.44
N ILE A 104 2.38 -1.37 -11.95
CA ILE A 104 2.59 -1.13 -13.38
C ILE A 104 3.78 -1.94 -13.88
N ASN A 105 4.88 -1.98 -13.13
CA ASN A 105 6.05 -2.77 -13.50
C ASN A 105 5.77 -4.28 -13.52
N LYS A 106 4.99 -4.78 -12.55
CA LYS A 106 4.54 -6.19 -12.53
C LYS A 106 3.66 -6.52 -13.74
N LEU A 107 2.71 -5.65 -14.08
CA LEU A 107 1.83 -5.82 -15.25
C LEU A 107 2.61 -5.76 -16.56
N TYR A 108 3.56 -4.84 -16.70
CA TYR A 108 4.42 -4.76 -17.88
C TYR A 108 5.23 -6.03 -18.06
N ASN A 109 5.85 -6.53 -16.99
CA ASN A 109 6.60 -7.79 -17.04
C ASN A 109 5.70 -8.99 -17.38
N LEU A 110 4.43 -8.99 -16.98
CA LEU A 110 3.46 -10.03 -17.34
C LEU A 110 3.06 -10.00 -18.83
N ILE A 111 3.03 -8.82 -19.46
CA ILE A 111 2.62 -8.64 -20.87
C ILE A 111 3.79 -8.89 -21.84
N VAL A 112 5.02 -8.61 -21.40
CA VAL A 112 6.23 -8.70 -22.23
C VAL A 112 6.85 -10.11 -22.23
N LEU A 113 6.50 -10.94 -21.24
CA LEU A 113 6.81 -12.38 -21.22
C LEU A 113 5.75 -13.19 -21.98
#